data_AF-A0A645DDZ6-F1
#
_entry.id   AF-A0A645DDZ6-F1
#
_cell.length_a   1.000
_cell.length_b   1.000
_cell.length_c   1.000
_cell.angle_alpha   90.00
_cell.angle_beta   90.00
_cell.angle_gamma   90.00
#
_symmetry.space_group_name_H-M   'P 1'
#
loop_
_entity.id
_entity.type
_entity.pdbx_description
1 polymer ?
#
loop_
_entity_poly.entity_id
_entity_poly.type
_entity_poly.pdbx_seq_one_letter_code
_entity_poly.pdbx_strand_id
1 'polypeptide(L)' 'MIAWATLASYIGAGGLGDLIFSGLNNYQPDLIFAGTIPVTILALLADFLLGLLETHLTPIALRKENDE' A
#
# COMPACT_ATOMS: atom_id res chain seq x y z
N MET A 1 -1.68 7.95 -2.69
CA MET A 1 -0.64 7.50 -1.74
C MET A 1 -1.23 6.45 -0.81
N ILE A 2 -0.70 5.22 -0.83
CA ILE A 2 -1.13 4.11 0.05
C ILE A 2 -0.91 4.43 1.54
N ALA A 3 -0.02 5.37 1.87
CA ALA A 3 0.22 5.85 3.24
C ALA A 3 -1.03 6.38 3.97
N TRP A 4 -2.02 6.91 3.26
CA TRP A 4 -3.29 7.34 3.89
C TRP A 4 -4.19 6.15 4.26
N ALA A 5 -4.06 5.02 3.54
CA ALA A 5 -4.81 3.80 3.84
C ALA A 5 -4.31 3.12 5.13
N THR A 6 -3.01 3.17 5.41
CA THR A 6 -2.46 2.73 6.71
C THR A 6 -2.84 3.68 7.85
N LEU A 7 -2.97 4.99 7.59
CA LEU A 7 -3.54 5.92 8.57
C LEU A 7 -5.02 5.63 8.88
N ALA A 8 -5.79 5.06 7.94
CA ALA A 8 -7.19 4.72 8.19
C ALA A 8 -7.34 3.64 9.29
N SER A 9 -6.40 2.70 9.41
CA SER A 9 -6.39 1.75 10.53
C SER A 9 -6.15 2.42 11.89
N TYR A 10 -5.41 3.53 11.93
CA TYR A 10 -5.16 4.28 13.17
C TYR A 10 -6.45 4.89 13.77
N ILE A 11 -7.48 5.15 12.95
CA ILE A 11 -8.76 5.71 13.39
C ILE A 11 -9.67 4.62 14.04
N GLY A 12 -9.17 3.39 14.23
CA GLY A 12 -9.89 2.34 14.94
C GLY A 12 -10.82 1.50 14.07
N ALA A 13 -10.64 1.54 12.75
CA ALA A 13 -11.35 0.66 11.82
C ALA A 13 -10.96 -0.83 12.00
N GLY A 14 -9.89 -1.12 12.75
CA GLY A 14 -9.31 -2.46 12.90
C GLY A 14 -8.56 -2.89 11.63
N GLY A 15 -7.41 -3.55 11.78
CA GLY A 15 -6.73 -4.14 10.61
C GLY A 15 -5.24 -4.44 10.80
N LEU A 16 -4.57 -4.76 9.69
CA LEU A 16 -3.14 -5.12 9.68
C LEU A 16 -2.22 -3.99 10.20
N GLY A 17 -2.66 -2.73 10.11
CA GLY A 17 -1.93 -1.59 10.66
C GLY A 17 -1.86 -1.57 12.18
N ASP A 18 -2.79 -2.23 12.88
CA ASP A 18 -2.79 -2.29 14.36
C ASP A 18 -1.54 -2.99 14.90
N LEU A 19 -1.03 -4.01 14.18
CA LEU A 19 0.22 -4.70 14.53
C LEU A 19 1.43 -3.77 14.38
N ILE A 20 1.44 -2.93 13.34
CA ILE A 20 2.50 -1.96 13.09
C ILE A 20 2.50 -0.88 14.18
N PHE A 21 1.33 -0.29 14.47
CA PHE A 21 1.20 0.75 15.49
C PHE A 21 1.46 0.21 16.90
N SER A 22 1.01 -1.01 17.20
CA SER A 22 1.29 -1.67 18.48
C SER A 22 2.79 -1.97 18.65
N GLY A 23 3.48 -2.41 17.59
CA GLY A 23 4.92 -2.62 17.61
C GLY A 23 5.72 -1.32 17.78
N LEU A 24 5.30 -0.25 17.09
CA LEU A 24 5.86 1.10 17.24
C LEU A 24 5.69 1.63 18.66
N ASN A 25 4.49 1.52 19.24
CA ASN A 25 4.19 2.03 20.57
C ASN A 25 4.94 1.26 21.68
N ASN A 26 5.18 -0.04 21.48
CA ASN A 26 5.91 -0.88 22.43
C ASN A 26 7.42 -0.96 22.14
N TYR A 27 7.96 -0.25 21.14
CA TYR A 27 9.34 -0.36 20.68
C TYR A 27 9.79 -1.82 20.42
N GLN A 28 8.86 -2.66 19.95
CA GLN A 28 9.10 -4.07 19.64
C GLN A 28 9.19 -4.25 18.12
N PRO A 29 10.40 -4.27 17.52
CA PRO A 29 10.56 -4.34 16.07
C PRO A 29 9.97 -5.61 15.46
N ASP A 30 9.92 -6.72 16.20
CA ASP A 30 9.35 -7.98 15.72
C ASP A 30 7.86 -7.84 15.35
N LEU A 31 7.09 -7.08 16.14
CA LEU A 31 5.68 -6.80 15.87
C LEU A 31 5.50 -5.84 14.68
N ILE A 32 6.43 -4.90 14.52
CA ILE A 32 6.44 -3.98 13.38
C ILE A 32 6.62 -4.79 12.09
N PHE A 33 7.61 -5.70 12.04
CA PHE A 33 7.83 -6.55 10.87
C PHE A 33 6.66 -7.50 10.60
N ALA A 34 6.07 -8.09 11.65
CA ALA A 34 4.91 -8.97 11.52
C ALA A 34 3.72 -8.29 10.84
N GLY A 35 3.49 -6.99 11.12
CA GLY A 35 2.46 -6.19 10.44
C GLY A 35 2.90 -5.63 9.08
N THR A 36 4.17 -5.25 8.94
CA THR A 36 4.66 -4.54 7.75
C THR A 36 4.80 -5.47 6.55
N ILE A 37 5.29 -6.70 6.74
CA ILE A 37 5.44 -7.70 5.65
C ILE A 37 4.13 -7.92 4.87
N PRO A 38 3.00 -8.28 5.52
CA PRO A 38 1.74 -8.48 4.80
C PRO A 38 1.19 -7.17 4.20
N VAL A 39 1.39 -6.03 4.86
CA VAL A 39 0.96 -4.72 4.33
C VAL A 39 1.72 -4.35 3.06
N THR A 40 3.04 -4.57 3.02
CA THR A 40 3.85 -4.32 1.83
C THR A 40 3.43 -5.21 0.67
N ILE A 41 3.14 -6.49 0.93
CA ILE A 41 2.63 -7.41 -0.11
C ILE A 41 1.30 -6.91 -0.67
N LEU A 42 0.38 -6.48 0.19
CA LEU A 42 -0.92 -5.94 -0.23
C LEU A 42 -0.76 -4.66 -1.05
N ALA A 43 0.17 -3.77 -0.66
CA ALA A 43 0.47 -2.54 -1.39
C ALA A 43 0.99 -2.84 -2.80
N LEU A 44 1.95 -3.76 -2.93
CA LEU A 44 2.46 -4.20 -4.23
C LEU A 44 1.38 -4.85 -5.10
N LEU A 45 0.51 -5.67 -4.51
CA LEU A 45 -0.62 -6.25 -5.21
C LEU A 45 -1.60 -5.18 -5.71
N ALA A 46 -1.90 -4.19 -4.88
CA ALA A 46 -2.78 -3.08 -5.25
C ALA A 46 -2.18 -2.25 -6.40
N ASP A 47 -0.89 -1.90 -6.32
CA ASP A 47 -0.19 -1.18 -7.38
C ASP A 47 -0.15 -1.99 -8.68
N PHE A 48 0.06 -3.31 -8.61
CA PHE A 48 0.02 -4.19 -9.78
C PHE A 48 -1.38 -4.25 -10.41
N LEU A 49 -2.43 -4.37 -9.59
CA LEU A 49 -3.81 -4.38 -10.08
C LEU A 49 -4.17 -3.04 -10.75
N LEU A 50 -3.75 -1.93 -10.14
CA LEU A 50 -3.95 -0.60 -10.70
C LEU A 50 -3.17 -0.41 -12.00
N GLY A 51 -1.93 -0.89 -12.12
CA GLY A 51 -1.16 -0.83 -13.36
C GLY A 51 -1.77 -1.68 -14.50
N LEU A 52 -2.35 -2.83 -14.17
CA LEU A 52 -3.09 -3.64 -15.15
C LEU A 52 -4.37 -2.92 -15.61
N LEU A 53 -5.10 -2.34 -14.66
CA LEU A 53 -6.30 -1.57 -14.94
C LEU A 53 -5.98 -0.32 -15.77
N GLU A 54 -4.88 0.36 -15.46
CA GLU A 54 -4.35 1.47 -16.25
C GLU A 54 -4.03 1.01 -17.67
N THR A 55 -3.37 -0.13 -17.86
CA THR A 55 -3.11 -0.67 -19.21
C THR A 55 -4.39 -0.95 -19.99
N HIS A 56 -5.45 -1.38 -19.31
CA HIS A 56 -6.72 -1.71 -19.94
C HIS A 56 -7.60 -0.48 -20.23
N LEU A 57 -7.58 0.52 -19.34
CA LEU A 57 -8.39 1.73 -19.43
C LEU A 57 -7.68 2.88 -20.16
N THR A 58 -6.35 2.88 -20.23
CA THR A 58 -5.60 3.94 -20.91
C THR A 58 -5.68 3.73 -22.42
N PRO A 59 -6.33 4.63 -23.17
CA PRO A 59 -6.36 4.56 -24.61
C PRO A 59 -4.94 4.83 -25.15
N ILE A 60 -4.60 4.17 -26.26
CA ILE A 60 -3.29 4.22 -26.94
C ILE A 60 -2.80 5.65 -27.25
N ALA A 61 -3.68 6.66 -27.18
CA ALA A 61 -3.45 8.05 -27.57
C ALA A 61 -2.47 8.86 -26.69
N LEU A 62 -2.15 8.44 -25.46
CA LEU A 62 -1.16 9.13 -24.59
C LEU A 62 0.24 8.47 -24.60
N ARG A 63 0.43 7.41 -25.40
CA ARG A 63 1.67 6.60 -25.40
C ARG A 63 2.88 7.28 -26.07
N LYS A 64 2.72 8.43 -26.74
CA LYS A 64 3.71 8.96 -27.70
C LYS A 64 4.45 10.25 -27.31
N GLU A 65 4.23 10.83 -26.13
CA GLU A 65 4.82 12.15 -25.79
C GLU A 65 6.09 12.08 -24.91
N ASN A 66 6.47 10.90 -24.41
CA ASN A 66 7.61 10.76 -23.49
C ASN A 66 8.88 10.15 -24.12
N ASP A 67 8.92 10.01 -25.45
CA ASP A 67 10.07 9.49 -26.21
C ASP A 67 10.84 10.62 -26.97
N GLU A 68 10.81 11.86 -26.47
CA GLU A 68 11.62 12.98 -26.99
C GLU A 68 12.74 13.39 -26.03
#